data_AF-A0A3D5WDT1-F1
#
_entry.id   AF-A0A3D5WDT1-F1
#
_cell.length_a   1.000
_cell.length_b   1.000
_cell.length_c   1.000
_cell.angle_alpha   90.00
_cell.angle_beta   90.00
_cell.angle_gamma   90.00
#
_symmetry.space_group_name_H-M   'P 1'
#
loop_
_entity.id
_entity.type
_entity.pdbx_description
1 polymer ?
#
loop_
_entity_poly.entity_id
_entity_poly.type
_entity_poly.pdbx_seq_one_letter_code
_entity_poly.pdbx_strand_id
1 'polypeptide(L)'
;FMHYASPGFLGKALSQGRYLPLLLAFPIVLFLFLLGITGHLNIPEGEIVFKKFVPHTIVDPVFILVSILVFISIVVGVKRFWKGMKDGVHPSESRNLSLLDFVKSHVIPVLVDVFKHSKFKDCEENRPRYLAHLMIFYGFIALAIVTGIVFIGIYLLGLHEMLPLSQLNPIKLFANLGAIALFIGCTLVISNRLKAEEDKSRSTYLDWVFIIIVYLVAISGILTEVTRLFDVAVLAYPFYFVHLVLVFYLIAYLPFSKFAHFIYRTVALVYASYSGREK
;
A
#
# COMPACT_ATOMS: atom_id res chain seq x y z
N PHE A 1 17.39 -4.07 -1.00
CA PHE A 1 16.32 -3.22 -1.56
C PHE A 1 16.66 -1.73 -1.45
N MET A 2 17.06 -1.23 -0.27
CA MET A 2 17.39 0.20 -0.07
C MET A 2 18.47 0.75 -1.03
N HIS A 3 19.47 -0.05 -1.40
CA HIS A 3 20.51 0.32 -2.38
C HIS A 3 19.96 0.70 -3.77
N TYR A 4 18.81 0.13 -4.16
CA TYR A 4 18.21 0.35 -5.48
C TYR A 4 17.07 1.38 -5.44
N ALA A 5 16.70 1.88 -4.26
CA ALA A 5 15.61 2.83 -4.11
C ALA A 5 15.95 4.22 -4.68
N SER A 6 14.96 4.91 -5.24
CA SER A 6 15.16 6.20 -5.90
C SER A 6 14.00 7.16 -5.63
N PRO A 7 14.22 8.34 -5.03
CA PRO A 7 15.51 8.90 -4.65
C PRO A 7 16.10 8.24 -3.39
N GLY A 8 17.44 8.10 -3.36
CA GLY A 8 18.14 7.38 -2.29
C GLY A 8 18.02 8.04 -0.90
N PHE A 9 17.84 9.36 -0.85
CA PHE A 9 17.68 10.08 0.42
C PHE A 9 16.41 9.68 1.18
N LEU A 10 15.29 9.42 0.48
CA LEU A 10 14.05 8.96 1.10
C LEU A 10 14.20 7.54 1.65
N GLY A 11 14.90 6.67 0.93
CA GLY A 11 15.25 5.33 1.42
C GLY A 11 16.06 5.38 2.72
N LYS A 12 17.06 6.27 2.79
CA LYS A 12 17.88 6.50 3.98
C LYS A 12 17.10 7.14 5.13
N ALA A 13 16.18 8.06 4.81
CA ALA A 13 15.33 8.68 5.82
C ALA A 13 14.41 7.65 6.46
N LEU A 14 13.70 6.86 5.65
CA LEU A 14 12.77 5.84 6.14
C LEU A 14 13.48 4.75 6.94
N SER A 15 14.74 4.41 6.62
CA SER A 15 15.50 3.39 7.37
C SER A 15 15.94 3.85 8.76
N GLN A 16 15.78 5.11 9.12
CA GLN A 16 16.23 5.68 10.40
C GLN A 16 15.05 6.20 11.22
N GLY A 17 14.86 5.66 12.42
CA GLY A 17 13.76 6.03 13.32
C GLY A 17 13.60 7.53 13.59
N ARG A 18 14.72 8.26 13.65
CA ARG A 18 14.73 9.71 13.92
C ARG A 18 13.97 10.56 12.89
N TYR A 19 13.79 10.07 11.66
CA TYR A 19 13.08 10.83 10.62
C TYR A 19 11.59 10.49 10.54
N LEU A 20 11.10 9.50 11.30
CA LEU A 20 9.68 9.14 11.29
C LEU A 20 8.75 10.33 11.61
N PRO A 21 9.03 11.17 12.63
CA PRO A 21 8.19 12.35 12.89
C PRO A 21 8.17 13.32 11.70
N LEU A 22 9.31 13.52 11.04
CA LEU A 22 9.41 14.41 9.89
C LEU A 22 8.64 13.86 8.67
N LEU A 23 8.73 12.55 8.42
CA LEU A 23 8.01 11.88 7.33
C LEU A 23 6.49 11.90 7.54
N LEU A 24 6.02 11.84 8.78
CA LEU A 24 4.59 12.02 9.11
C LEU A 24 4.18 13.49 9.11
N ALA A 25 5.05 14.41 9.53
CA ALA A 25 4.77 15.84 9.53
C ALA A 25 4.60 16.39 8.10
N PHE A 26 5.32 15.85 7.12
CA PHE A 26 5.22 16.30 5.73
C PHE A 26 3.79 16.28 5.16
N PRO A 27 3.06 15.15 5.14
CA PRO A 27 1.66 15.13 4.68
C PRO A 27 0.74 15.99 5.54
N ILE A 28 0.96 16.07 6.85
CA ILE A 28 0.15 16.91 7.75
C ILE A 28 0.27 18.38 7.33
N VAL A 29 1.49 18.89 7.22
CA VAL A 29 1.76 20.27 6.83
C VAL A 29 1.25 20.54 5.43
N LEU A 30 1.44 19.61 4.49
CA LEU A 30 0.93 19.71 3.13
C LEU A 30 -0.59 19.88 3.11
N PHE A 31 -1.35 18.99 3.76
CA PHE A 31 -2.80 19.08 3.76
C PHE A 31 -3.31 20.31 4.53
N LEU A 32 -2.72 20.64 5.69
CA LEU A 32 -3.11 21.85 6.44
C LEU A 32 -2.85 23.13 5.63
N PHE A 33 -1.73 23.19 4.92
CA PHE A 33 -1.42 24.32 4.04
C PHE A 33 -2.46 24.44 2.92
N LEU A 34 -2.76 23.34 2.23
CA LEU A 34 -3.74 23.30 1.13
C LEU A 34 -5.15 23.66 1.62
N LEU A 35 -5.57 23.14 2.77
CA LEU A 35 -6.85 23.50 3.39
C LEU A 35 -6.89 24.98 3.82
N GLY A 36 -5.78 25.51 4.32
CA GLY A 36 -5.66 26.92 4.68
C GLY A 36 -5.84 27.88 3.50
N ILE A 37 -5.13 27.63 2.39
CA ILE A 37 -5.21 28.51 1.20
C ILE A 37 -6.55 28.37 0.46
N THR A 38 -7.27 27.26 0.65
CA THR A 38 -8.58 27.02 0.03
C THR A 38 -9.76 27.36 0.95
N GLY A 39 -9.52 27.76 2.20
CA GLY A 39 -10.56 28.14 3.16
C GLY A 39 -11.31 26.96 3.80
N HIS A 40 -10.74 25.76 3.82
CA HIS A 40 -11.39 24.52 4.30
C HIS A 40 -10.91 24.06 5.69
N LEU A 41 -10.33 24.95 6.51
CA LEU A 41 -9.84 24.58 7.86
C LEU A 41 -10.97 24.35 8.89
N ASN A 42 -12.17 24.87 8.63
CA ASN A 42 -13.30 24.74 9.54
C ASN A 42 -14.05 23.42 9.32
N ILE A 43 -14.64 22.90 10.40
CA ILE A 43 -15.55 21.74 10.32
C ILE A 43 -16.82 22.18 9.59
N PRO A 44 -17.20 21.53 8.47
CA PRO A 44 -18.43 21.86 7.75
C PRO A 44 -19.68 21.60 8.57
N GLU A 45 -20.70 22.43 8.39
CA GLU A 45 -22.03 22.25 8.98
C GLU A 45 -22.93 21.32 8.13
N GLY A 46 -23.92 20.72 8.80
CA GLY A 46 -24.92 19.85 8.19
C GLY A 46 -24.45 18.41 7.98
N GLU A 47 -25.01 17.74 6.96
CA GLU A 47 -24.70 16.33 6.69
C GLU A 47 -23.20 16.10 6.47
N ILE A 48 -22.66 15.07 7.13
CA ILE A 48 -21.26 14.64 7.05
C ILE A 48 -20.96 14.09 5.64
N VAL A 49 -20.43 14.99 4.82
CA VAL A 49 -19.90 14.68 3.50
C VAL A 49 -18.44 15.10 3.46
N PHE A 50 -17.52 14.13 3.30
CA PHE A 50 -16.07 14.38 3.39
C PHE A 50 -15.54 15.36 2.34
N LYS A 51 -16.15 15.41 1.14
CA LYS A 51 -15.80 16.37 0.08
C LYS A 51 -16.03 17.84 0.48
N LYS A 52 -16.88 18.10 1.49
CA LYS A 52 -17.07 19.45 2.05
C LYS A 52 -15.90 19.90 2.92
N PHE A 53 -15.13 18.96 3.47
CA PHE A 53 -13.99 19.25 4.34
C PHE A 53 -12.67 19.16 3.59
N VAL A 54 -12.41 18.06 2.88
CA VAL A 54 -11.25 17.98 1.97
C VAL A 54 -11.78 17.73 0.56
N PRO A 55 -11.93 18.78 -0.26
CA PRO A 55 -12.42 18.64 -1.63
C PRO A 55 -11.58 17.71 -2.49
N HIS A 56 -12.25 17.03 -3.43
CA HIS A 56 -11.62 16.21 -4.47
C HIS A 56 -10.56 16.99 -5.27
N THR A 57 -10.78 18.28 -5.50
CA THR A 57 -9.82 19.18 -6.15
C THR A 57 -8.50 19.35 -5.39
N ILE A 58 -8.45 19.01 -4.10
CA ILE A 58 -7.23 18.97 -3.29
C ILE A 58 -6.68 17.55 -3.23
N VAL A 59 -7.53 16.58 -2.88
CA VAL A 59 -7.12 15.18 -2.67
C VAL A 59 -6.55 14.58 -3.96
N ASP A 60 -7.28 14.67 -5.06
CA ASP A 60 -6.98 13.90 -6.26
C ASP A 60 -5.67 14.34 -6.93
N PRO A 61 -5.38 15.65 -7.14
CA PRO A 61 -4.09 16.06 -7.70
C PRO A 61 -2.90 15.63 -6.84
N VAL A 62 -3.02 15.69 -5.51
CA VAL A 62 -1.96 15.27 -4.58
C VAL A 62 -1.69 13.77 -4.72
N PHE A 63 -2.73 12.94 -4.67
CA PHE A 63 -2.56 11.48 -4.75
C PHE A 63 -2.18 11.02 -6.16
N ILE A 64 -2.65 11.67 -7.22
CA ILE A 64 -2.23 11.40 -8.61
C ILE A 64 -0.73 11.70 -8.76
N LEU A 65 -0.28 12.89 -8.33
CA LEU A 65 1.12 13.28 -8.42
C LEU A 65 2.02 12.30 -7.64
N VAL A 66 1.68 12.01 -6.40
CA VAL A 66 2.43 11.06 -5.57
C VAL A 66 2.45 9.68 -6.21
N SER A 67 1.33 9.19 -6.74
CA SER A 67 1.25 7.89 -7.40
C SER A 67 2.14 7.82 -8.64
N ILE A 68 2.20 8.89 -9.44
CA ILE A 68 3.12 9.00 -10.59
C ILE A 68 4.58 8.94 -10.12
N LEU A 69 4.95 9.72 -9.10
CA LEU A 69 6.31 9.74 -8.55
C LEU A 69 6.72 8.37 -7.98
N VAL A 70 5.80 7.70 -7.27
CA VAL A 70 5.97 6.35 -6.72
C VAL A 70 6.15 5.33 -7.84
N PHE A 71 5.33 5.41 -8.90
CA PHE A 71 5.46 4.54 -10.06
C PHE A 71 6.82 4.71 -10.75
N ILE A 72 7.25 5.95 -10.99
CA ILE A 72 8.58 6.25 -11.54
C ILE A 72 9.68 5.68 -10.65
N SER A 73 9.59 5.87 -9.33
CA SER A 73 10.53 5.32 -8.35
C SER A 73 10.63 3.80 -8.45
N ILE A 74 9.49 3.10 -8.51
CA ILE A 74 9.45 1.63 -8.65
C ILE A 74 10.11 1.20 -9.96
N VAL A 75 9.73 1.80 -11.10
CA VAL A 75 10.28 1.46 -12.41
C VAL A 75 11.80 1.67 -12.43
N VAL A 76 12.29 2.80 -11.94
CA VAL A 76 13.73 3.09 -11.85
C VAL A 76 14.43 2.08 -10.94
N GLY A 77 13.85 1.77 -9.78
CA GLY A 77 14.41 0.80 -8.84
C GLY A 77 14.48 -0.61 -9.42
N VAL A 78 13.43 -1.05 -10.10
CA VAL A 78 13.39 -2.35 -10.80
C VAL A 78 14.42 -2.40 -11.92
N LYS A 79 14.55 -1.35 -12.74
CA LYS A 79 15.58 -1.28 -13.79
C LYS A 79 16.99 -1.39 -13.21
N ARG A 80 17.29 -0.67 -12.12
CA ARG A 80 18.60 -0.73 -11.45
C ARG A 80 18.87 -2.11 -10.85
N PHE A 81 17.87 -2.71 -10.21
CA PHE A 81 17.97 -4.05 -9.63
C PHE A 81 18.21 -5.11 -10.71
N TRP A 82 17.44 -5.06 -11.79
CA TRP A 82 17.59 -5.97 -12.94
C TRP A 82 18.95 -5.83 -13.61
N LYS A 83 19.47 -4.61 -13.76
CA LYS A 83 20.85 -4.38 -14.24
C LYS A 83 21.87 -5.01 -13.32
N GLY A 84 21.78 -4.79 -12.01
CA GLY A 84 22.69 -5.39 -11.03
C GLY A 84 22.68 -6.92 -11.04
N MET A 85 21.52 -7.55 -11.31
CA MET A 85 21.44 -9.00 -11.50
C MET A 85 22.14 -9.46 -12.79
N LYS A 86 21.99 -8.73 -13.90
CA LYS A 86 22.70 -9.02 -15.16
C LYS A 86 24.21 -8.94 -15.03
N ASP A 87 24.69 -7.98 -14.24
CA ASP A 87 26.13 -7.76 -14.02
C ASP A 87 26.75 -8.86 -13.14
N GLY A 88 25.97 -9.49 -12.24
CA GLY A 88 26.45 -10.55 -11.34
C GLY A 88 26.07 -11.98 -11.71
N VAL A 89 25.01 -12.18 -12.51
CA VAL A 89 24.49 -13.48 -12.91
C VAL A 89 24.13 -13.44 -14.39
N HIS A 90 24.93 -14.10 -15.22
CA HIS A 90 24.64 -14.22 -16.65
C HIS A 90 23.60 -15.32 -16.90
N PRO A 91 22.61 -15.09 -17.79
CA PRO A 91 21.72 -16.16 -18.27
C PRO A 91 22.52 -17.32 -18.86
N SER A 92 22.09 -18.56 -18.62
CA SER A 92 22.79 -19.76 -19.12
C SER A 92 22.85 -19.84 -20.64
N GLU A 93 21.93 -19.18 -21.35
CA GLU A 93 21.86 -19.11 -22.80
C GLU A 93 21.47 -17.70 -23.24
N SER A 94 22.06 -17.23 -24.36
CA SER A 94 21.65 -15.98 -25.02
C SER A 94 20.31 -16.17 -25.71
N ARG A 95 19.22 -16.13 -24.94
CA ARG A 95 17.87 -16.26 -25.50
C ARG A 95 17.39 -14.92 -26.04
N ASN A 96 17.37 -14.79 -27.37
CA ASN A 96 16.62 -13.75 -28.08
C ASN A 96 15.12 -14.06 -27.96
N LEU A 97 14.56 -13.84 -26.78
CA LEU A 97 13.12 -13.95 -26.54
C LEU A 97 12.43 -12.65 -26.96
N SER A 98 11.29 -12.78 -27.65
CA SER A 98 10.40 -11.65 -27.83
C SER A 98 9.85 -11.20 -26.47
N LEU A 99 9.44 -9.93 -26.36
CA LEU A 99 8.88 -9.41 -25.12
C LEU A 99 7.61 -10.17 -24.70
N LEU A 100 6.80 -10.61 -25.68
CA LEU A 100 5.59 -11.39 -25.42
C LEU A 100 5.92 -12.78 -24.86
N ASP A 101 6.93 -13.45 -25.42
CA ASP A 101 7.34 -14.77 -24.95
C ASP A 101 7.96 -14.68 -23.56
N PHE A 102 8.79 -13.66 -23.31
CA PHE A 102 9.32 -13.41 -21.97
C PHE A 102 8.20 -13.22 -20.93
N VAL A 103 7.19 -12.41 -21.25
CA VAL A 103 6.06 -12.15 -20.34
C VAL A 103 5.26 -13.43 -20.09
N LYS A 104 4.90 -14.16 -21.16
CA LYS A 104 4.09 -15.38 -21.05
C LYS A 104 4.83 -16.51 -20.33
N SER A 105 6.12 -16.70 -20.60
CA SER A 105 6.90 -17.83 -20.09
C SER A 105 7.49 -17.60 -18.70
N HIS A 106 7.79 -16.36 -18.31
CA HIS A 106 8.50 -16.09 -17.05
C HIS A 106 7.75 -15.15 -16.10
N VAL A 107 7.06 -14.13 -16.62
CA VAL A 107 6.39 -13.15 -15.76
C VAL A 107 5.06 -13.67 -15.23
N ILE A 108 4.17 -14.13 -16.13
CA ILE A 108 2.83 -14.60 -15.75
C ILE A 108 2.89 -15.77 -14.77
N PRO A 109 3.69 -16.83 -14.98
CA PRO A 109 3.73 -17.97 -14.05
C PRO A 109 4.20 -17.55 -12.65
N VAL A 110 5.26 -16.74 -12.56
CA VAL A 110 5.76 -16.23 -11.28
C VAL A 110 4.72 -15.37 -10.58
N LEU A 111 4.00 -14.50 -11.31
CA LEU A 111 2.93 -13.69 -10.72
C LEU A 111 1.78 -14.56 -10.20
N VAL A 112 1.39 -15.60 -10.94
CA VAL A 112 0.37 -16.56 -10.51
C VAL A 112 0.80 -17.29 -9.25
N ASP A 113 2.06 -17.74 -9.16
CA ASP A 113 2.61 -18.39 -7.97
C ASP A 113 2.65 -17.48 -6.76
N VAL A 114 3.11 -16.24 -6.95
CA VAL A 114 3.13 -15.22 -5.90
C VAL A 114 1.71 -14.93 -5.41
N PHE A 115 0.74 -14.78 -6.33
CA PHE A 115 -0.65 -14.50 -5.98
C PHE A 115 -1.28 -15.67 -5.20
N LYS A 116 -1.09 -16.91 -5.67
CA LYS A 116 -1.58 -18.12 -5.00
C LYS A 116 -0.88 -18.42 -3.68
N HIS A 117 0.23 -17.74 -3.38
CA HIS A 117 1.09 -18.03 -2.23
C HIS A 117 1.49 -19.52 -2.17
N SER A 118 1.72 -20.15 -3.34
CA SER A 118 1.87 -21.61 -3.48
C SER A 118 2.99 -22.16 -2.59
N LYS A 119 4.16 -21.51 -2.59
CA LYS A 119 5.33 -21.90 -1.77
C LYS A 119 5.19 -21.57 -0.27
N PHE A 120 4.23 -20.73 0.12
CA PHE A 120 4.02 -20.36 1.52
C PHE A 120 3.22 -21.44 2.28
N LYS A 121 2.44 -22.24 1.54
CA LYS A 121 1.67 -23.38 2.05
C LYS A 121 2.57 -24.57 2.47
N ASP A 122 3.73 -24.70 1.83
CA ASP A 122 4.63 -25.84 1.97
C ASP A 122 5.53 -25.79 3.22
N CYS A 123 5.49 -24.69 3.98
CA CYS A 123 6.31 -24.50 5.18
C CYS A 123 5.42 -24.54 6.44
N GLU A 124 5.41 -25.68 7.15
CA GLU A 124 4.54 -25.91 8.32
C GLU A 124 4.76 -24.88 9.45
N GLU A 125 6.00 -24.43 9.64
CA GLU A 125 6.39 -23.47 10.68
C GLU A 125 5.79 -22.07 10.47
N ASN A 126 5.32 -21.77 9.25
CA ASN A 126 4.68 -20.51 8.89
C ASN A 126 3.15 -20.53 8.93
N ARG A 127 2.50 -21.67 9.24
CA ARG A 127 1.02 -21.77 9.30
C ARG A 127 0.32 -20.69 10.13
N PRO A 128 0.75 -20.35 11.36
CA PRO A 128 0.07 -19.31 12.15
C PRO A 128 0.23 -17.90 11.56
N ARG A 129 1.24 -17.68 10.71
CA ARG A 129 1.50 -16.39 10.03
C ARG A 129 0.82 -16.32 8.67
N TYR A 130 0.56 -17.46 8.04
CA TYR A 130 0.03 -17.59 6.69
C TYR A 130 -1.32 -16.91 6.54
N LEU A 131 -2.30 -17.25 7.39
CA LEU A 131 -3.63 -16.65 7.34
C LEU A 131 -3.56 -15.13 7.51
N ALA A 132 -2.79 -14.66 8.49
CA ALA A 132 -2.64 -13.22 8.75
C ALA A 132 -2.09 -12.46 7.54
N HIS A 133 -1.09 -13.02 6.85
CA HIS A 133 -0.54 -12.42 5.62
C HIS A 133 -1.54 -12.42 4.47
N LEU A 134 -2.29 -13.52 4.26
CA LEU A 134 -3.32 -13.57 3.22
C LEU A 134 -4.41 -12.52 3.45
N MET A 135 -4.84 -12.35 4.71
CA MET A 135 -5.85 -11.36 5.08
C MET A 135 -5.38 -9.93 4.79
N ILE A 136 -4.11 -9.61 5.11
CA ILE A 136 -3.51 -8.31 4.76
C ILE A 136 -3.43 -8.15 3.24
N PHE A 137 -2.90 -9.16 2.53
CA PHE A 137 -2.67 -9.09 1.09
C PHE A 137 -3.96 -8.93 0.30
N TYR A 138 -4.94 -9.81 0.51
CA TYR A 138 -6.22 -9.73 -0.18
C TYR A 138 -7.08 -8.56 0.31
N GLY A 139 -6.98 -8.18 1.59
CA GLY A 139 -7.62 -6.97 2.11
C GLY A 139 -7.12 -5.71 1.40
N PHE A 140 -5.80 -5.58 1.21
CA PHE A 140 -5.21 -4.48 0.43
C PHE A 140 -5.67 -4.47 -1.02
N ILE A 141 -5.68 -5.63 -1.69
CA ILE A 141 -6.13 -5.74 -3.08
C ILE A 141 -7.60 -5.36 -3.21
N ALA A 142 -8.46 -5.85 -2.31
CA ALA A 142 -9.88 -5.51 -2.31
C ALA A 142 -10.09 -3.99 -2.16
N LEU A 143 -9.41 -3.35 -1.20
CA LEU A 143 -9.50 -1.90 -0.97
C LEU A 143 -8.94 -1.09 -2.15
N ALA A 144 -7.84 -1.55 -2.76
CA ALA A 144 -7.27 -0.92 -3.95
C ALA A 144 -8.21 -1.02 -5.16
N ILE A 145 -8.87 -2.17 -5.36
CA ILE A 145 -9.88 -2.36 -6.40
C ILE A 145 -11.07 -1.43 -6.18
N VAL A 146 -11.59 -1.36 -4.95
CA VAL A 146 -12.69 -0.44 -4.61
C VAL A 146 -12.30 1.00 -4.91
N THR A 147 -11.10 1.42 -4.49
CA THR A 147 -10.57 2.77 -4.74
C THR A 147 -10.50 3.05 -6.24
N GLY A 148 -9.98 2.10 -7.03
CA GLY A 148 -9.91 2.21 -8.48
C GLY A 148 -11.29 2.29 -9.16
N ILE A 149 -12.24 1.46 -8.73
CA ILE A 149 -13.63 1.49 -9.25
C ILE A 149 -14.28 2.83 -8.96
N VAL A 150 -14.15 3.35 -7.73
CA VAL A 150 -14.73 4.64 -7.35
C VAL A 150 -14.06 5.77 -8.14
N PHE A 151 -12.72 5.78 -8.23
CA PHE A 151 -11.98 6.78 -9.00
C PHE A 151 -12.39 6.77 -10.48
N ILE A 152 -12.47 5.59 -11.11
CA ILE A 152 -12.93 5.44 -12.49
C ILE A 152 -14.39 5.90 -12.64
N GLY A 153 -15.27 5.52 -11.71
CA GLY A 153 -16.68 5.91 -11.73
C GLY A 153 -16.86 7.43 -11.65
N ILE A 154 -16.10 8.10 -10.80
CA ILE A 154 -16.07 9.56 -10.69
C ILE A 154 -15.62 10.18 -12.01
N TYR A 155 -14.41 9.84 -12.48
CA TYR A 155 -13.76 10.60 -13.56
C TYR A 155 -14.11 10.18 -14.98
N LEU A 156 -14.37 8.89 -15.23
CA LEU A 156 -14.68 8.39 -16.57
C LEU A 156 -16.19 8.30 -16.81
N LEU A 157 -16.98 8.09 -15.76
CA LEU A 157 -18.43 7.88 -15.84
C LEU A 157 -19.24 9.03 -15.22
N GLY A 158 -18.59 10.03 -14.62
CA GLY A 158 -19.26 11.21 -14.06
C GLY A 158 -20.09 10.94 -12.80
N LEU A 159 -19.90 9.82 -12.10
CA LEU A 159 -20.77 9.33 -11.01
C LEU A 159 -20.51 10.03 -9.65
N HIS A 160 -20.14 11.31 -9.66
CA HIS A 160 -19.80 12.08 -8.46
C HIS A 160 -20.97 12.17 -7.46
N GLU A 161 -22.20 12.28 -7.98
CA GLU A 161 -23.41 12.43 -7.17
C GLU A 161 -23.88 11.12 -6.52
N MET A 162 -23.27 9.98 -6.86
CA MET A 162 -23.57 8.69 -6.23
C MET A 162 -22.84 8.50 -4.88
N LEU A 163 -21.95 9.43 -4.52
CA LEU A 163 -21.20 9.40 -3.28
C LEU A 163 -21.88 10.27 -2.23
N PRO A 164 -22.08 9.77 -1.00
CA PRO A 164 -21.59 8.48 -0.48
C PRO A 164 -22.46 7.29 -0.91
N LEU A 165 -21.81 6.15 -1.20
CA LEU A 165 -22.52 4.92 -1.58
C LEU A 165 -23.43 4.42 -0.45
N SER A 166 -24.59 3.87 -0.81
CA SER A 166 -25.47 3.13 0.11
C SER A 166 -24.72 1.97 0.78
N GLN A 167 -25.07 1.65 2.02
CA GLN A 167 -24.44 0.55 2.79
C GLN A 167 -24.63 -0.83 2.15
N LEU A 168 -25.74 -1.02 1.41
CA LEU A 168 -26.03 -2.25 0.68
C LEU A 168 -25.38 -2.29 -0.71
N ASN A 169 -24.68 -1.24 -1.12
CA ASN A 169 -24.00 -1.23 -2.40
C ASN A 169 -22.91 -2.33 -2.42
N PRO A 170 -22.85 -3.20 -3.45
CA PRO A 170 -21.86 -4.27 -3.51
C PRO A 170 -20.41 -3.79 -3.39
N ILE A 171 -20.08 -2.63 -3.94
CA ILE A 171 -18.74 -2.03 -3.85
C ILE A 171 -18.44 -1.64 -2.40
N LYS A 172 -19.43 -1.09 -1.69
CA LYS A 172 -19.30 -0.71 -0.28
C LYS A 172 -19.14 -1.93 0.63
N LEU A 173 -19.93 -2.98 0.41
CA LEU A 173 -19.81 -4.26 1.13
C LEU A 173 -18.43 -4.89 0.90
N PHE A 174 -17.95 -4.88 -0.35
CA PHE A 174 -16.62 -5.38 -0.68
C PHE A 174 -15.50 -4.56 -0.01
N ALA A 175 -15.67 -3.24 0.07
CA ALA A 175 -14.75 -2.37 0.83
C ALA A 175 -14.69 -2.75 2.30
N ASN A 176 -15.85 -2.98 2.92
CA ASN A 176 -15.94 -3.31 4.35
C ASN A 176 -15.35 -4.70 4.64
N LEU A 177 -15.56 -5.68 3.76
CA LEU A 177 -14.87 -6.98 3.84
C LEU A 177 -13.35 -6.83 3.74
N GLY A 178 -12.86 -6.01 2.81
CA GLY A 178 -11.44 -5.70 2.67
C GLY A 178 -10.86 -5.03 3.93
N ALA A 179 -11.57 -4.06 4.51
CA ALA A 179 -11.19 -3.37 5.74
C ALA A 179 -11.13 -4.31 6.94
N ILE A 180 -12.14 -5.18 7.11
CA ILE A 180 -12.17 -6.20 8.18
C ILE A 180 -11.01 -7.18 8.02
N ALA A 181 -10.76 -7.68 6.80
CA ALA A 181 -9.65 -8.58 6.53
C ALA A 181 -8.31 -7.92 6.86
N LEU A 182 -8.11 -6.67 6.43
CA LEU A 182 -6.88 -5.93 6.71
C LEU A 182 -6.68 -5.69 8.20
N PHE A 183 -7.74 -5.29 8.92
CA PHE A 183 -7.71 -5.07 10.36
C PHE A 183 -7.35 -6.34 11.12
N ILE A 184 -8.08 -7.44 10.90
CA ILE A 184 -7.84 -8.72 11.60
C ILE A 184 -6.46 -9.26 11.23
N GLY A 185 -6.06 -9.20 9.96
CA GLY A 185 -4.74 -9.65 9.52
C GLY A 185 -3.60 -8.91 10.23
N CYS A 186 -3.71 -7.58 10.37
CA CYS A 186 -2.75 -6.78 11.13
C CYS A 186 -2.74 -7.15 12.61
N THR A 187 -3.91 -7.29 13.24
CA THR A 187 -4.04 -7.71 14.64
C THR A 187 -3.35 -9.05 14.89
N LEU A 188 -3.54 -10.03 14.00
CA LEU A 188 -2.90 -11.34 14.09
C LEU A 188 -1.38 -11.25 13.94
N VAL A 189 -0.87 -10.49 12.95
CA VAL A 189 0.58 -10.29 12.78
C VAL A 189 1.20 -9.63 14.02
N ILE A 190 0.59 -8.57 14.53
CA ILE A 190 1.10 -7.84 15.70
C ILE A 190 1.06 -8.75 16.94
N SER A 191 -0.06 -9.44 17.17
CA SER A 191 -0.20 -10.36 18.30
C SER A 191 0.82 -11.49 18.26
N ASN A 192 1.05 -12.08 17.08
CA ASN A 192 2.04 -13.14 16.91
C ASN A 192 3.47 -12.63 17.14
N ARG A 193 3.80 -11.41 16.69
CA ARG A 193 5.12 -10.80 16.95
C ARG A 193 5.36 -10.50 18.42
N LEU A 194 4.34 -10.08 19.15
CA LEU A 194 4.46 -9.78 20.58
C LEU A 194 4.62 -11.06 21.44
N LYS A 195 4.00 -12.16 21.01
CA LYS A 195 4.05 -13.46 21.72
C LYS A 195 5.32 -14.27 21.44
N ALA A 196 6.00 -14.03 20.33
CA ALA A 196 7.19 -14.79 19.96
C ALA A 196 8.44 -14.24 20.66
N GLU A 197 8.91 -14.93 21.71
CA GLU A 197 10.12 -14.58 22.48
C GLU A 197 11.40 -14.66 21.63
N GLU A 198 11.54 -15.67 20.76
CA GLU A 198 12.73 -15.85 19.89
C GLU A 198 12.80 -14.87 18.70
N ASP A 199 11.65 -14.36 18.26
CA ASP A 199 11.52 -13.57 17.03
C ASP A 199 11.73 -12.07 17.24
N LYS A 200 11.85 -11.63 18.50
CA LYS A 200 12.25 -10.27 18.88
C LYS A 200 13.60 -9.86 18.25
N SER A 201 14.49 -10.82 18.01
CA SER A 201 15.80 -10.60 17.39
C SER A 201 15.76 -10.43 15.86
N ARG A 202 14.67 -10.84 15.19
CA ARG A 202 14.56 -10.87 13.72
C ARG A 202 13.72 -9.74 13.12
N SER A 203 12.85 -9.11 13.91
CA SER A 203 12.01 -8.00 13.43
C SER A 203 12.77 -6.68 13.43
N THR A 204 12.87 -6.04 12.27
CA THR A 204 13.56 -4.74 12.15
C THR A 204 12.63 -3.57 12.49
N TYR A 205 13.20 -2.38 12.74
CA TYR A 205 12.43 -1.15 12.89
C TYR A 205 11.46 -0.91 11.71
N LEU A 206 11.92 -1.14 10.47
CA LEU A 206 11.10 -1.01 9.26
C LEU A 206 9.94 -2.01 9.23
N ASP A 207 10.09 -3.19 9.84
CA ASP A 207 9.01 -4.18 9.95
C ASP A 207 7.89 -3.68 10.85
N TRP A 208 8.23 -2.99 11.94
CA TRP A 208 7.27 -2.45 12.88
C TRP A 208 6.57 -1.21 12.34
N VAL A 209 7.31 -0.25 11.78
CA VAL A 209 6.70 0.96 11.21
C VAL A 209 5.74 0.61 10.08
N PHE A 210 6.13 -0.31 9.19
CA PHE A 210 5.25 -0.70 8.09
C PHE A 210 3.94 -1.31 8.59
N ILE A 211 3.99 -2.31 9.49
CA ILE A 211 2.76 -2.96 9.97
C ILE A 211 1.89 -2.01 10.80
N ILE A 212 2.50 -1.12 11.60
CA ILE A 212 1.78 -0.14 12.41
C ILE A 212 1.06 0.86 11.51
N ILE A 213 1.72 1.40 10.48
CA ILE A 213 1.09 2.34 9.54
C ILE A 213 -0.07 1.67 8.81
N VAL A 214 0.11 0.45 8.31
CA VAL A 214 -0.97 -0.31 7.66
C VAL A 214 -2.16 -0.49 8.62
N TYR A 215 -1.89 -0.83 9.87
CA TYR A 215 -2.93 -1.05 10.87
C TYR A 215 -3.67 0.25 11.22
N LEU A 216 -2.94 1.36 11.35
CA LEU A 216 -3.52 2.69 11.56
C LEU A 216 -4.34 3.15 10.36
N VAL A 217 -3.95 2.83 9.13
CA VAL A 217 -4.76 3.08 7.92
C VAL A 217 -6.10 2.33 8.01
N ALA A 218 -6.07 1.03 8.38
CA ALA A 218 -7.28 0.25 8.55
C ALA A 218 -8.19 0.81 9.67
N ILE A 219 -7.62 1.09 10.85
CA ILE A 219 -8.35 1.66 11.99
C ILE A 219 -8.96 3.01 11.64
N SER A 220 -8.16 3.94 11.11
CA SER A 220 -8.65 5.29 10.76
C SER A 220 -9.73 5.25 9.68
N GLY A 221 -9.64 4.33 8.71
CA GLY A 221 -10.67 4.15 7.68
C GLY A 221 -11.99 3.64 8.27
N ILE A 222 -11.93 2.63 9.14
CA ILE A 222 -13.10 2.11 9.86
C ILE A 222 -13.72 3.20 10.76
N LEU A 223 -12.89 3.92 11.52
CA LEU A 223 -13.35 5.00 12.39
C LEU A 223 -14.00 6.13 11.59
N THR A 224 -13.45 6.48 10.43
CA THR A 224 -14.04 7.46 9.51
C THR A 224 -15.47 7.07 9.10
N GLU A 225 -15.66 5.81 8.74
CA GLU A 225 -16.99 5.30 8.38
C GLU A 225 -17.94 5.26 9.58
N VAL A 226 -17.51 4.66 10.69
CA VAL A 226 -18.32 4.50 11.91
C VAL A 226 -18.79 5.86 12.41
N THR A 227 -17.87 6.81 12.59
CA THR A 227 -18.23 8.15 13.10
C THR A 227 -19.13 8.94 12.16
N ARG A 228 -19.01 8.72 10.84
CA ARG A 228 -19.98 9.25 9.87
C ARG A 228 -21.36 8.62 10.04
N LEU A 229 -21.45 7.30 10.25
CA LEU A 229 -22.72 6.60 10.43
C LEU A 229 -23.43 6.97 11.75
N PHE A 230 -22.66 7.32 12.78
CA PHE A 230 -23.18 7.82 14.06
C PHE A 230 -23.42 9.35 14.06
N ASP A 231 -23.23 10.03 12.92
CA ASP A 231 -23.42 11.47 12.76
C ASP A 231 -22.57 12.33 13.73
N VAL A 232 -21.35 11.88 14.04
CA VAL A 232 -20.44 12.58 14.96
C VAL A 232 -19.40 13.38 14.17
N ALA A 233 -19.81 14.54 13.64
CA ALA A 233 -18.99 15.38 12.75
C ALA A 233 -17.62 15.75 13.36
N VAL A 234 -17.59 16.08 14.66
CA VAL A 234 -16.37 16.46 15.41
C VAL A 234 -15.31 15.35 15.43
N LEU A 235 -15.70 14.09 15.21
CA LEU A 235 -14.76 12.96 15.10
C LEU A 235 -14.57 12.50 13.66
N ALA A 236 -15.62 12.53 12.83
CA ALA A 236 -15.58 12.05 11.46
C ALA A 236 -14.55 12.80 10.60
N TYR A 237 -14.54 14.14 10.66
CA TYR A 237 -13.62 14.95 9.87
C TYR A 237 -12.15 14.79 10.31
N PRO A 238 -11.81 14.82 11.62
CA PRO A 238 -10.46 14.51 12.07
C PRO A 238 -9.99 13.09 11.73
N PHE A 239 -10.83 12.07 11.88
CA PHE A 239 -10.45 10.71 11.50
C PHE A 239 -10.21 10.59 10.00
N TYR A 240 -11.02 11.25 9.18
CA TYR A 240 -10.81 11.31 7.74
C TYR A 240 -9.48 12.00 7.38
N PHE A 241 -9.15 13.13 8.03
CA PHE A 241 -7.88 13.82 7.84
C PHE A 241 -6.69 12.92 8.20
N VAL A 242 -6.73 12.28 9.37
CA VAL A 242 -5.71 11.34 9.82
C VAL A 242 -5.59 10.18 8.85
N HIS A 243 -6.70 9.66 8.34
CA HIS A 243 -6.70 8.60 7.34
C HIS A 243 -5.99 9.04 6.06
N LEU A 244 -6.28 10.22 5.51
CA LEU A 244 -5.59 10.75 4.33
C LEU A 244 -4.08 10.92 4.55
N VAL A 245 -3.67 11.42 5.71
CA VAL A 245 -2.25 11.55 6.09
C VAL A 245 -1.56 10.18 6.12
N LEU A 246 -2.19 9.17 6.72
CA LEU A 246 -1.64 7.82 6.81
C LEU A 246 -1.59 7.12 5.45
N VAL A 247 -2.63 7.28 4.62
CA VAL A 247 -2.66 6.75 3.25
C VAL A 247 -1.60 7.43 2.38
N PHE A 248 -1.43 8.75 2.51
CA PHE A 248 -0.35 9.48 1.85
C PHE A 248 1.00 8.89 2.23
N TYR A 249 1.27 8.76 3.55
CA TYR A 249 2.52 8.18 4.04
C TYR A 249 2.73 6.78 3.45
N LEU A 250 1.69 5.93 3.51
CA LEU A 250 1.77 4.56 3.02
C LEU A 250 2.15 4.51 1.54
N ILE A 251 1.49 5.31 0.69
CA ILE A 251 1.72 5.32 -0.77
C ILE A 251 3.05 5.99 -1.10
N ALA A 252 3.30 7.20 -0.61
CA ALA A 252 4.49 7.98 -0.92
C ALA A 252 5.78 7.24 -0.54
N TYR A 253 5.76 6.52 0.58
CA TYR A 253 6.93 5.79 1.08
C TYR A 253 6.94 4.31 0.74
N LEU A 254 5.94 3.82 -0.02
CA LEU A 254 5.82 2.44 -0.49
C LEU A 254 7.10 1.92 -1.17
N PRO A 255 7.77 2.66 -2.10
CA PRO A 255 9.00 2.20 -2.77
C PRO A 255 10.22 2.04 -1.87
N PHE A 256 10.15 2.55 -0.64
CA PHE A 256 11.25 2.54 0.33
C PHE A 256 10.99 1.57 1.48
N SER A 257 9.79 1.00 1.53
CA SER A 257 9.33 0.08 2.58
C SER A 257 9.60 -1.39 2.25
N LYS A 258 9.11 -2.30 3.11
CA LYS A 258 9.11 -3.75 2.83
C LYS A 258 8.28 -4.13 1.60
N PHE A 259 7.37 -3.27 1.15
CA PHE A 259 6.67 -3.50 -0.12
C PHE A 259 7.64 -3.53 -1.31
N ALA A 260 8.67 -2.67 -1.31
CA ALA A 260 9.71 -2.72 -2.34
C ALA A 260 10.53 -4.01 -2.29
N HIS A 261 10.74 -4.58 -1.10
CA HIS A 261 11.35 -5.89 -0.96
C HIS A 261 10.51 -6.98 -1.64
N PHE A 262 9.18 -6.95 -1.48
CA PHE A 262 8.27 -7.85 -2.19
C PHE A 262 8.41 -7.70 -3.72
N ILE A 263 8.40 -6.47 -4.25
CA ILE A 263 8.59 -6.22 -5.69
C ILE A 263 9.92 -6.81 -6.17
N TYR A 264 11.04 -6.50 -5.50
CA TYR A 264 12.35 -7.00 -5.92
C TYR A 264 12.48 -8.52 -5.78
N ARG A 265 11.84 -9.14 -4.79
CA ARG A 265 11.79 -10.60 -4.68
C ARG A 265 11.06 -11.22 -5.87
N THR A 266 9.91 -10.66 -6.25
CA THR A 266 9.18 -11.11 -7.45
C THR A 266 10.03 -10.95 -8.71
N VAL A 267 10.70 -9.80 -8.87
CA VAL A 267 11.61 -9.55 -10.01
C VAL A 267 12.79 -10.54 -10.01
N ALA A 268 13.33 -10.90 -8.85
CA ALA A 268 14.40 -11.90 -8.74
C ALA A 268 13.91 -13.30 -9.13
N LEU A 269 12.68 -13.68 -8.78
CA LEU A 269 12.08 -14.96 -9.20
C LEU A 269 11.88 -15.01 -10.72
N VAL A 270 11.38 -13.93 -11.32
CA VAL A 270 11.30 -13.80 -12.78
C VAL A 270 12.69 -13.92 -13.42
N TYR A 271 13.69 -13.26 -12.85
CA TYR A 271 15.07 -13.35 -13.35
C TYR A 271 15.64 -14.77 -13.23
N ALA A 272 15.38 -15.47 -12.11
CA ALA A 272 15.81 -16.84 -11.91
C ALA A 272 15.20 -17.79 -12.96
N SER A 273 13.89 -17.68 -13.20
CA SER A 273 13.17 -18.40 -14.26
C SER A 273 13.76 -18.11 -15.64
N TYR A 274 13.97 -16.84 -15.96
CA TYR A 274 14.58 -16.40 -17.22
C TYR A 274 16.01 -16.95 -17.42
N SER A 275 16.82 -16.91 -16.37
CA SER A 275 18.22 -17.36 -16.37
C SER A 275 18.41 -18.88 -16.39
N GLY A 276 17.33 -19.67 -16.33
CA GLY A 276 17.39 -21.13 -16.33
C GLY A 276 17.83 -21.73 -14.98
N ARG A 277 17.65 -21.00 -13.88
CA ARG A 277 18.05 -21.43 -12.53
C ARG A 277 16.90 -21.96 -11.67
N GLU A 278 15.79 -22.37 -12.29
CA GLU A 278 14.70 -23.00 -11.54
C GLU A 278 15.16 -24.33 -10.92
N LYS A 279 15.12 -24.37 -9.59
CA LYS A 279 14.91 -25.59 -8.80
C LYS A 279 13.53 -25.50 -8.15
#